data_AF-A0A1V2IXV4-F1
#
_entry.id   AF-A0A1V2IXV4-F1
#
_cell.length_a   1.000
_cell.length_b   1.000
_cell.length_c   1.000
_cell.angle_alpha   90.00
_cell.angle_beta   90.00
_cell.angle_gamma   90.00
#
_symmetry.space_group_name_H-M   'P 1'
#
loop_
_entity.id
_entity.type
_entity.pdbx_description
1 polymer ?
#
loop_
_entity_poly.entity_id
_entity_poly.type
_entity_poly.pdbx_seq_one_letter_code
_entity_poly.pdbx_strand_id
1 'polypeptide(L)' 'MFLIAAISFPLLLLGLLLAMERVERPLRMADSGQGLEGFLDNARPDEVNTFVSQGFPAALERYRRRLRRSAPGKHRAT' A
#
# COMPACT_ATOMS: atom_id res chain seq x y z
N MET A 1 -43.96 -5.64 -6.32
CA MET A 1 -42.66 -4.94 -6.54
C MET A 1 -41.77 -4.93 -5.29
N PHE A 2 -42.28 -4.60 -4.09
CA PHE A 2 -41.45 -4.52 -2.86
C PHE A 2 -40.76 -5.84 -2.44
N LEU A 3 -41.38 -6.99 -2.68
CA LEU A 3 -40.82 -8.28 -2.29
C LEU A 3 -39.47 -8.56 -2.97
N ILE A 4 -39.34 -8.18 -4.24
CA ILE A 4 -38.12 -8.35 -5.02
C ILE A 4 -37.01 -7.48 -4.43
N ALA A 5 -37.32 -6.22 -4.11
CA ALA A 5 -36.37 -5.30 -3.48
C ALA A 5 -35.93 -5.76 -2.08
N ALA A 6 -36.87 -6.29 -1.29
CA ALA A 6 -36.60 -6.77 0.07
C ALA A 6 -35.66 -7.99 0.08
N ILE A 7 -35.69 -8.82 -0.96
CA ILE A 7 -34.81 -9.99 -1.10
C ILE A 7 -33.51 -9.62 -1.81
N SER A 8 -33.57 -8.78 -2.85
CA SER A 8 -32.38 -8.40 -3.61
C SER A 8 -31.43 -7.52 -2.81
N PHE A 9 -31.94 -6.60 -2.00
CA PHE A 9 -31.13 -5.69 -1.19
C PHE A 9 -30.13 -6.41 -0.26
N PRO A 10 -30.54 -7.35 0.61
CA PRO A 10 -29.60 -8.09 1.45
C PRO A 10 -28.63 -8.96 0.64
N LEU A 11 -29.06 -9.54 -0.49
CA LEU A 11 -28.16 -10.30 -1.37
C LEU A 11 -27.08 -9.42 -2.01
N LEU A 12 -27.45 -8.23 -2.47
CA LEU A 12 -26.51 -7.26 -3.04
C LEU A 12 -25.52 -6.78 -1.96
N LEU A 13 -26.00 -6.51 -0.75
CA LEU A 13 -25.17 -6.08 0.37
C LEU A 13 -24.21 -7.19 0.82
N LEU A 14 -24.67 -8.45 0.86
CA LEU A 14 -23.81 -9.61 1.11
C LEU A 14 -22.73 -9.75 0.02
N GLY A 15 -23.11 -9.59 -1.26
CA GLY A 15 -22.17 -9.61 -2.37
C GLY A 15 -21.12 -8.50 -2.30
N LEU A 16 -21.54 -7.30 -1.90
CA LEU A 16 -20.65 -6.16 -1.67
C LEU A 16 -19.68 -6.43 -0.51
N LEU A 17 -20.17 -6.98 0.60
CA LEU A 17 -19.36 -7.37 1.75
C LEU A 17 -18.35 -8.46 1.38
N LEU A 18 -18.74 -9.47 0.60
CA LEU A 18 -17.81 -10.49 0.11
C LEU A 18 -16.76 -9.89 -0.85
N ALA A 19 -17.17 -8.92 -1.67
CA ALA A 19 -16.28 -8.19 -2.55
C ALA A 19 -15.27 -7.31 -1.79
N MET A 20 -15.49 -7.03 -0.50
CA MET A 20 -14.52 -6.28 0.30
C MET A 20 -13.14 -6.94 0.33
N GLU A 21 -13.00 -8.26 0.18
CA GLU A 21 -11.65 -8.86 0.06
C GLU A 21 -10.88 -8.30 -1.16
N ARG A 22 -11.58 -8.00 -2.27
CA ARG A 22 -11.00 -7.35 -3.45
C ARG A 22 -10.77 -5.85 -3.27
N VAL A 23 -11.48 -5.19 -2.36
CA VAL A 23 -11.31 -3.77 -2.01
C VAL A 23 -10.22 -3.60 -0.95
N GLU A 24 -10.07 -4.56 -0.05
CA GLU A 24 -9.07 -4.60 1.00
C GLU A 24 -7.68 -4.85 0.45
N ARG A 25 -7.52 -5.68 -0.60
CA ARG A 25 -6.22 -5.89 -1.26
C ARG A 25 -5.56 -4.61 -1.80
N PRO A 26 -6.26 -3.74 -2.56
CA PRO A 26 -5.71 -2.45 -2.98
C PRO A 26 -5.55 -1.49 -1.80
N LEU A 27 -6.42 -1.53 -0.78
CA LEU A 27 -6.22 -0.73 0.43
C LEU A 27 -4.96 -1.13 1.20
N ARG A 28 -4.64 -2.43 1.27
CA ARG A 28 -3.44 -2.94 1.94
C ARG A 28 -2.16 -2.63 1.14
N MET A 29 -2.26 -2.47 -0.18
CA MET A 29 -1.17 -1.92 -1.01
C MET A 29 -1.05 -0.40 -0.86
N ALA A 30 -2.16 0.29 -0.63
CA ALA A 30 -2.24 1.71 -0.33
C ALA A 30 -2.03 2.05 1.15
N ASP A 31 -1.73 1.04 2.00
CA ASP A 31 -1.11 1.20 3.32
C ASP A 31 0.35 1.65 3.15
N SER A 32 0.44 2.78 2.49
CA SER A 32 1.57 3.64 2.30
C SER A 32 1.98 4.26 3.64
N GLY A 33 1.17 4.09 4.70
CA GLY A 33 1.43 4.54 6.06
C GLY A 33 2.60 3.81 6.71
N GLN A 34 2.67 2.47 6.60
CA GLN A 34 3.78 1.70 7.18
C GLN A 34 5.15 2.05 6.57
N GLY A 35 5.18 2.49 5.32
CA GLY A 35 6.41 2.95 4.66
C GLY A 35 6.71 4.43 4.87
N LEU A 36 5.68 5.25 5.13
CA LEU A 36 5.79 6.71 5.30
C LEU A 36 6.48 7.06 6.61
N GLU A 37 6.13 6.41 7.71
CA GLU A 37 6.68 6.73 9.03
C GLU A 37 8.20 6.47 9.06
N GLY A 38 8.63 5.31 8.55
CA GLY A 38 10.06 5.00 8.37
C GLY A 38 10.77 5.86 7.32
N PHE A 39 10.05 6.34 6.29
CA PHE A 39 10.58 7.30 5.33
C PHE A 39 10.79 8.66 6.00
N LEU A 40 9.83 9.20 6.73
CA LEU A 40 9.97 10.51 7.39
C LEU A 40 11.10 10.51 8.43
N ASP A 41 11.31 9.39 9.14
CA ASP A 41 12.41 9.25 10.10
C ASP A 41 13.81 9.12 9.44
N ASN A 42 13.91 8.53 8.25
CA ASN A 42 15.20 8.19 7.62
C ASN A 42 15.43 8.80 6.23
N ALA A 43 14.51 9.62 5.72
CA ALA A 43 14.58 10.18 4.37
C ALA A 43 15.78 11.09 4.24
N ARG A 44 16.61 10.80 3.23
CA ARG A 44 17.69 11.70 2.85
C ARG A 44 17.15 12.91 2.08
N PRO A 45 17.85 14.06 2.10
CA PRO A 45 17.44 15.27 1.39
C PRO A 45 17.13 15.03 -0.11
N ASP A 46 17.90 14.16 -0.77
CA ASP A 46 17.68 13.77 -2.17
C ASP A 46 16.34 13.04 -2.40
N GLU A 47 15.88 12.26 -1.42
CA GLU A 47 14.63 11.50 -1.49
C GLU A 47 13.43 12.41 -1.20
N VAL A 48 13.59 13.41 -0.33
CA VAL A 48 12.61 14.48 -0.09
C VAL A 48 12.45 15.38 -1.33
N ASN A 49 13.54 15.73 -2.01
CA ASN A 49 13.47 16.49 -3.26
C ASN A 49 12.70 15.72 -4.36
N THR A 50 12.87 14.40 -4.40
CA THR A 50 12.12 13.52 -5.31
C THR A 50 10.63 13.45 -4.91
N PHE A 51 10.32 13.44 -3.61
CA PHE A 51 8.93 13.53 -3.10
C PHE A 51 8.24 14.82 -3.56
N VAL A 52 8.91 15.97 -3.41
CA VAL A 52 8.36 17.28 -3.79
C VAL A 52 8.18 17.41 -5.30
N SER A 53 9.11 16.86 -6.10
CA SER A 53 9.10 17.02 -7.55
C SER A 53 8.27 15.96 -8.31
N GLN A 54 8.15 14.74 -7.77
CA GLN A 54 7.56 13.59 -8.49
C GLN A 54 6.43 12.89 -7.71
N GLY A 55 6.14 13.36 -6.49
CA GLY A 55 5.09 12.82 -5.63
C GLY A 55 5.52 11.59 -4.81
N PHE A 56 4.66 11.24 -3.86
CA PHE A 56 4.89 10.16 -2.89
C PHE A 56 5.23 8.78 -3.47
N PRO A 57 4.54 8.27 -4.51
CA PRO A 57 4.83 6.92 -5.00
C PRO A 57 6.24 6.77 -5.58
N ALA A 58 6.79 7.82 -6.22
CA ALA A 58 8.13 7.80 -6.79
C ALA A 58 9.24 7.82 -5.71
N ALA A 59 9.04 8.59 -4.64
CA ALA A 59 9.98 8.65 -3.52
C ALA A 59 10.03 7.33 -2.72
N LEU A 60 8.86 6.72 -2.49
CA LEU A 60 8.76 5.47 -1.73
C LEU A 60 9.38 4.28 -2.46
N GLU A 61 9.25 4.22 -3.78
CA GLU A 61 9.91 3.23 -4.64
C GLU A 61 11.45 3.31 -4.51
N ARG A 62 12.00 4.53 -4.46
CA ARG A 62 13.45 4.77 -4.31
C ARG A 62 13.96 4.36 -2.94
N TYR A 63 13.24 4.71 -1.88
CA TYR A 63 13.52 4.30 -0.51
C TYR A 63 13.49 2.76 -0.36
N ARG A 64 12.46 2.10 -0.89
CA ARG A 64 12.35 0.63 -0.87
C ARG A 64 13.51 -0.05 -1.61
N ARG A 65 13.94 0.49 -2.76
CA ARG A 65 15.11 -0.02 -3.50
C ARG A 65 16.39 0.12 -2.69
N ARG A 66 16.55 1.21 -1.94
CA ARG A 66 17.70 1.41 -1.04
C ARG A 66 17.67 0.40 0.11
N LEU A 67 16.53 0.21 0.79
CA LEU A 67 16.38 -0.79 1.84
C LEU A 67 16.68 -2.21 1.34
N ARG A 68 16.22 -2.56 0.14
CA ARG A 68 16.51 -3.87 -0.47
C ARG A 68 17.98 -4.06 -0.83
N ARG A 69 18.71 -2.99 -1.16
CA ARG A 69 20.16 -3.04 -1.43
C ARG A 69 20.99 -3.06 -0.13
N SER A 70 20.48 -2.45 0.94
CA SER A 70 21.11 -2.48 2.27
C SER A 70 20.76 -3.72 3.09
N ALA A 71 19.74 -4.50 2.70
CA ALA A 71 19.54 -5.85 3.22
C ALA A 71 20.81 -6.65 2.89
N PRO A 72 21.65 -6.98 3.88
CA PRO A 72 22.95 -7.53 3.61
C PRO A 72 22.71 -8.87 2.93
N GLY A 73 23.17 -8.96 1.68
CA GLY A 73 23.46 -10.24 1.07
C GLY A 73 24.20 -11.05 2.11
N LYS A 74 23.62 -12.20 2.44
CA LYS A 74 24.22 -13.23 3.26
C LYS A 74 25.66 -13.41 2.79
N HIS A 75 26.60 -12.70 3.41
CA HIS A 75 28.01 -12.99 3.38
C HIS A 75 28.13 -14.28 4.18
N ARG A 76 27.73 -15.40 3.55
CA ARG A 76 28.03 -16.72 4.04
C ARG A 76 29.52 -16.88 3.73
N ALA A 77 30.30 -16.48 4.72
CA ALA A 77 31.68 -16.83 4.85
C ALA A 77 31.83 -18.37 4.80
N THR A 78 33.03 -18.76 4.35
CA THR A 78 33.67 -20.10 4.35
C THR A 78 33.10 -21.13 3.40
#